data_AF-A0A7V5KVY8-F1
#
_entry.id   AF-A0A7V5KVY8-F1
#
_cell.length_a   1.000
_cell.length_b   1.000
_cell.length_c   1.000
_cell.angle_alpha   90.00
_cell.angle_beta   90.00
_cell.angle_gamma   90.00
#
_symmetry.space_group_name_H-M   'P 1'
#
loop_
_entity.id
_entity.type
_entity.pdbx_description
1 polymer ?
#
loop_
_entity_poly.entity_id
_entity_poly.type
_entity_poly.pdbx_seq_one_letter_code
_entity_poly.pdbx_strand_id
1 'polypeptide(L)'
;MTIKTESFRGGIWYYTGRVEVVSLKDFMTSAMQDNKWKLVGEATSKDVMLAFVKPNKTCMMVIADETFGKTSLTLYVTIDKTAAAALNPFGEAVSQ
;
A
#
# COMPACT_ATOMS: atom_id res chain seq x y z
N MET A 1 12.72 -4.86 -3.73
CA MET A 1 13.65 -3.82 -4.24
C MET A 1 13.29 -2.50 -3.57
N THR A 2 14.27 -1.69 -3.14
CA THR A 2 14.00 -0.41 -2.45
C THR A 2 14.84 0.71 -3.04
N ILE A 3 14.30 1.93 -3.05
CA ILE A 3 15.00 3.14 -3.48
C ILE A 3 14.88 4.21 -2.39
N LYS A 4 15.98 4.92 -2.14
CA LYS A 4 16.05 5.99 -1.15
C LYS A 4 16.84 7.15 -1.75
N THR A 5 16.19 8.29 -1.84
CA THR A 5 16.80 9.58 -2.18
C THR A 5 16.54 10.58 -1.04
N GLU A 6 16.94 11.83 -1.23
CA GLU A 6 16.66 12.90 -0.27
C GLU A 6 15.16 13.19 -0.16
N SER A 7 14.46 13.24 -1.29
CA SER A 7 13.04 13.59 -1.41
C SER A 7 12.08 12.39 -1.42
N PHE A 8 12.58 11.18 -1.70
CA PHE A 8 11.74 10.01 -1.94
C PHE A 8 12.26 8.77 -1.23
N ARG A 9 11.33 7.97 -0.69
CA ARG A 9 11.62 6.59 -0.29
C ARG A 9 10.54 5.70 -0.87
N GLY A 10 10.93 4.59 -1.47
CA GLY A 10 9.96 3.65 -1.98
C GLY A 10 10.51 2.25 -2.07
N GLY A 11 9.63 1.30 -2.30
CA GLY A 11 10.01 -0.08 -2.46
C GLY A 11 8.89 -0.94 -2.96
N ILE A 12 9.31 -2.12 -3.43
CA ILE A 12 8.45 -3.21 -3.82
C ILE A 12 8.76 -4.38 -2.91
N TRP A 13 7.74 -4.88 -2.22
CA TRP A 13 7.77 -6.11 -1.45
C TRP A 13 6.90 -7.14 -2.16
N TYR A 14 7.38 -8.37 -2.20
CA TYR A 14 6.68 -9.48 -2.80
C TYR A 14 6.66 -10.63 -1.80
N TYR A 15 5.47 -11.14 -1.55
CA TYR A 15 5.21 -12.28 -0.68
C TYR A 15 4.41 -13.32 -1.45
N THR A 16 4.60 -14.60 -1.12
CA THR A 16 3.83 -15.71 -1.68
C THR A 16 3.53 -16.72 -0.57
N GLY A 17 2.34 -17.30 -0.57
CA GLY A 17 1.91 -18.23 0.48
C GLY A 17 0.60 -18.94 0.14
N ARG A 18 0.20 -19.90 0.98
CA ARG A 18 -1.09 -20.58 0.85
C ARG A 18 -2.14 -19.85 1.68
N VAL A 19 -2.91 -19.00 1.03
CA VAL A 19 -4.02 -18.24 1.62
C VAL A 19 -5.02 -17.94 0.52
N GLU A 20 -6.31 -17.89 0.84
CA GLU A 20 -7.33 -17.50 -0.12
C GLU A 20 -7.22 -15.99 -0.43
N VAL A 21 -7.35 -15.61 -1.70
CA VAL A 21 -7.31 -14.21 -2.16
C VAL A 21 -8.26 -13.32 -1.38
N VAL A 22 -9.51 -13.78 -1.18
CA VAL A 22 -10.56 -13.01 -0.47
C VAL A 22 -10.16 -12.79 0.99
N SER A 23 -9.75 -13.85 1.69
CA SER A 23 -9.28 -13.77 3.07
C SER A 23 -8.09 -12.82 3.22
N LEU A 24 -7.12 -12.88 2.31
CA LEU A 24 -5.96 -11.99 2.32
C LEU A 24 -6.37 -10.53 2.06
N LYS A 25 -7.31 -10.29 1.13
CA LYS A 25 -7.85 -8.95 0.86
C LYS A 25 -8.45 -8.33 2.12
N ASP A 26 -9.31 -9.09 2.80
CA ASP A 26 -10.02 -8.62 3.99
C ASP A 26 -9.03 -8.35 5.14
N PHE A 27 -8.10 -9.28 5.36
CA PHE A 27 -7.02 -9.10 6.33
C PHE A 27 -6.19 -7.83 6.06
N MET A 28 -5.73 -7.64 4.81
CA MET A 28 -4.93 -6.47 4.45
C MET A 28 -5.72 -5.18 4.59
N THR A 29 -7.01 -5.19 4.23
CA THR A 29 -7.88 -4.01 4.36
C THR A 29 -8.05 -3.61 5.83
N SER A 30 -8.38 -4.55 6.71
CA SER A 30 -8.50 -4.29 8.15
C SER A 30 -7.17 -3.84 8.75
N ALA A 31 -6.07 -4.56 8.48
CA ALA A 31 -4.75 -4.23 9.01
C ALA A 31 -4.27 -2.83 8.57
N MET A 32 -4.54 -2.44 7.33
CA MET A 32 -4.20 -1.10 6.84
C MET A 32 -5.04 -0.01 7.51
N GLN A 33 -6.34 -0.23 7.67
CA GLN A 33 -7.25 0.70 8.36
C GLN A 33 -6.86 0.88 9.84
N ASP A 34 -6.55 -0.21 10.55
CA ASP A 34 -6.07 -0.17 11.94
C ASP A 34 -4.79 0.66 12.06
N ASN A 35 -3.92 0.55 11.06
CA ASN A 35 -2.71 1.35 10.93
C ASN A 35 -2.95 2.75 10.35
N LYS A 36 -4.19 3.26 10.32
CA LYS A 36 -4.56 4.61 9.86
C LYS A 36 -4.24 4.88 8.39
N TRP A 37 -4.26 3.86 7.54
CA TRP A 37 -4.26 4.05 6.10
C TRP A 37 -5.70 4.14 5.59
N LYS A 38 -5.93 5.04 4.64
CA LYS A 38 -7.24 5.21 4.00
C LYS A 38 -7.26 4.44 2.68
N LEU A 39 -8.23 3.54 2.51
CA LEU A 39 -8.50 2.93 1.20
C LEU A 39 -9.08 4.01 0.28
N VAL A 40 -8.46 4.20 -0.89
CA VAL A 40 -8.88 5.21 -1.90
C VAL A 40 -9.30 4.59 -3.22
N GLY A 41 -9.01 3.31 -3.43
CA GLY A 41 -9.42 2.59 -4.63
C GLY A 41 -9.30 1.09 -4.46
N GLU A 42 -10.20 0.37 -5.12
CA GLU A 42 -10.22 -1.09 -5.22
C GLU A 42 -10.59 -1.44 -6.67
N ALA A 43 -9.89 -2.40 -7.25
CA ALA A 43 -10.22 -2.98 -8.54
C ALA A 43 -10.09 -4.50 -8.46
N THR A 44 -11.16 -5.20 -8.82
CA THR A 44 -11.23 -6.67 -8.76
C THR A 44 -11.54 -7.18 -10.15
N SER A 45 -10.61 -7.93 -10.74
CA SER A 45 -10.80 -8.64 -12.00
C SER A 45 -10.24 -10.05 -11.85
N LYS A 46 -9.21 -10.42 -12.61
CA LYS A 46 -8.41 -11.63 -12.37
C LYS A 46 -7.57 -11.51 -11.09
N ASP A 47 -7.00 -10.33 -10.88
CA ASP A 47 -6.24 -9.98 -9.68
C ASP A 47 -7.01 -8.90 -8.91
N VAL A 48 -6.71 -8.77 -7.62
CA VAL A 48 -7.27 -7.74 -6.75
C VAL A 48 -6.20 -6.67 -6.53
N MET A 49 -6.53 -5.44 -6.91
CA MET A 49 -5.70 -4.26 -6.65
C MET A 49 -6.35 -3.37 -5.59
N LEU A 50 -5.59 -3.01 -4.57
CA LEU A 50 -6.00 -2.08 -3.52
C LEU A 50 -5.05 -0.88 -3.50
N ALA A 51 -5.61 0.32 -3.38
CA ALA A 51 -4.84 1.55 -3.25
C ALA A 51 -5.14 2.22 -1.91
N PHE A 52 -4.08 2.45 -1.12
CA PHE A 52 -4.15 3.09 0.18
C PHE A 52 -3.27 4.34 0.22
N VAL A 53 -3.71 5.33 1.01
CA VAL A 53 -2.93 6.56 1.24
C VAL A 53 -2.85 6.93 2.72
N LYS A 54 -1.77 7.63 3.03
CA LYS A 54 -1.55 8.52 4.17
C LYS A 54 -1.08 9.88 3.62
N PRO A 55 -1.11 10.97 4.39
CA PRO A 55 -0.78 12.31 3.89
C PRO A 55 0.52 12.40 3.06
N ASN A 56 1.53 11.61 3.39
CA ASN A 56 2.82 11.56 2.70
C ASN A 56 3.25 10.16 2.23
N LYS A 57 2.32 9.19 2.19
CA LYS A 57 2.62 7.81 1.79
C LYS A 57 1.53 7.23 0.92
N THR A 58 1.91 6.50 -0.11
CA THR A 58 0.98 5.73 -0.93
C THR A 58 1.40 4.26 -0.89
N CYS A 59 0.42 3.37 -0.80
CA CYS A 59 0.63 1.94 -0.86
C CYS A 59 -0.36 1.33 -1.84
N MET A 60 0.13 0.82 -2.96
CA MET A 60 -0.66 -0.03 -3.85
C MET A 60 -0.34 -1.49 -3.55
N MET A 61 -1.36 -2.32 -3.52
CA MET A 61 -1.24 -3.76 -3.34
C MET A 61 -1.87 -4.47 -4.52
N VAL A 62 -1.22 -5.53 -4.97
CA VAL A 62 -1.76 -6.45 -5.96
C VAL A 62 -1.74 -7.84 -5.34
N ILE A 63 -2.92 -8.45 -5.25
CA ILE A 63 -3.12 -9.82 -4.79
C ILE A 63 -3.51 -10.63 -6.01
N ALA A 64 -2.75 -11.69 -6.29
CA ALA A 64 -2.96 -12.52 -7.46
C ALA A 64 -2.87 -14.00 -7.09
N ASP A 65 -3.75 -14.81 -7.67
CA ASP A 65 -3.63 -16.26 -7.62
C ASP A 65 -2.44 -16.71 -8.46
N GLU A 66 -1.59 -17.52 -7.84
CA GLU A 66 -0.48 -18.19 -8.49
C GLU A 66 -0.78 -19.67 -8.74
N THR A 67 0.07 -20.29 -9.57
CA THR A 67 0.00 -21.72 -9.80
C THR A 67 0.21 -22.51 -8.50
N PHE A 68 -0.36 -23.71 -8.44
CA PHE A 68 -0.27 -24.61 -7.27
C PHE A 68 -1.01 -24.13 -6.01
N GLY A 69 -2.07 -23.32 -6.17
CA GLY A 69 -2.94 -22.89 -5.06
C GLY A 69 -2.22 -21.98 -4.06
N LYS A 70 -1.26 -21.19 -4.56
CA LYS A 70 -0.61 -20.13 -3.80
C LYS A 70 -1.21 -18.79 -4.21
N THR A 71 -1.12 -17.83 -3.31
CA THR A 71 -1.49 -16.44 -3.56
C THR A 71 -0.24 -15.60 -3.37
N SER A 72 -0.05 -14.66 -4.28
CA SER A 72 1.00 -13.65 -4.18
C SER A 72 0.44 -12.31 -3.72
N LEU A 73 1.26 -11.56 -3.01
CA LEU A 73 0.99 -10.19 -2.59
C LEU A 73 2.20 -9.34 -2.98
N THR A 74 1.96 -8.39 -3.88
CA THR A 74 2.95 -7.38 -4.24
C THR A 74 2.53 -6.04 -3.65
N LEU A 75 3.39 -5.43 -2.85
CA LEU A 75 3.19 -4.09 -2.31
C LEU A 75 4.15 -3.11 -2.97
N TYR A 76 3.60 -2.03 -3.51
CA TYR A 76 4.31 -0.86 -3.98
C TYR A 76 4.10 0.25 -2.97
N VAL A 77 5.10 0.53 -2.14
CA VAL A 77 5.02 1.60 -1.14
C VAL A 77 5.91 2.74 -1.55
N THR A 78 5.37 3.94 -1.49
CA THR A 78 6.09 5.18 -1.74
C THR A 78 5.85 6.15 -0.60
N ILE A 79 6.88 6.94 -0.29
CA ILE A 79 6.88 7.97 0.74
C ILE A 79 7.50 9.19 0.10
N ASP A 80 6.69 10.24 -0.04
CA ASP A 80 7.14 11.55 -0.47
C ASP A 80 7.56 12.34 0.78
N LYS A 81 8.86 12.60 0.92
CA LYS A 81 9.38 13.37 2.05
C LYS A 81 9.19 14.86 1.87
N THR A 82 9.12 15.34 0.63
CA THR A 82 8.92 16.76 0.34
C THR A 82 7.49 17.16 0.67
N ALA A 83 6.52 16.33 0.29
CA ALA A 83 5.12 16.52 0.69
C ALA A 83 4.94 16.43 2.22
N ALA A 84 5.74 15.62 2.91
CA ALA A 84 5.73 15.53 4.38
C ALA A 84 6.13 16.85 5.07
N ALA A 85 7.03 17.63 4.47
CA ALA A 85 7.50 18.89 5.05
C ALA A 85 6.45 20.02 4.94
N ALA A 86 5.52 19.90 4.00
CA ALA A 86 4.40 20.82 3.82
C ALA A 86 3.19 20.49 4.72
N LEU A 87 3.31 19.49 5.61
CA LEU A 87 2.24 19.05 6.48
C LEU A 87 2.57 19.34 7.95
N ASN A 88 1.60 19.85 8.71
CA ASN A 88 1.73 20.03 10.15
C ASN A 88 1.80 18.66 10.87
N PRO A 89 2.13 18.60 12.17
CA PRO A 89 2.17 17.34 12.94
C PRO A 89 0.87 16.53 12.95
N PHE A 90 -0.24 17.13 12.50
CA PHE A 90 -1.56 16.54 12.40
C PHE A 90 -1.93 16.10 10.97
N GLY A 91 -1.03 16.29 9.99
CA GLY A 91 -1.23 15.84 8.60
C GLY A 91 -2.07 16.79 7.74
N GLU A 92 -2.21 18.05 8.14
CA GLU A 92 -2.87 19.10 7.35
C GLU A 92 -1.85 19.94 6.59
N ALA A 93 -2.21 20.41 5.39
CA ALA A 93 -1.35 21.29 4.61
C ALA A 93 -1.11 22.61 5.35
N VAL A 94 0.15 22.99 5.53
CA VAL A 94 0.53 24.30 6.06
C VAL A 94 0.38 25.29 4.91
N SER A 95 -0.69 26.09 4.90
CA SER A 95 -0.81 27.21 3.97
C SER A 95 0.28 28.23 4.30
N GLN A 96 1.12 28.54 3.30
CA GLN A 96 2.17 29.55 3.39
C GLN A 96 1.60 30.96 3.61
#